data_AF-A0A2W5YVI1-F1
#
_entry.id   AF-A0A2W5YVI1-F1
#
_cell.length_a   1.000
_cell.length_b   1.000
_cell.length_c   1.000
_cell.angle_alpha   90.00
_cell.angle_beta   90.00
_cell.angle_gamma   90.00
#
_symmetry.space_group_name_H-M   'P 1'
#
loop_
_entity.id
_entity.type
_entity.pdbx_description
1 polymer ?
#
loop_
_entity_poly.entity_id
_entity_poly.type
_entity_poly.pdbx_seq_one_letter_code
_entity_poly.pdbx_strand_id
1 'polypeptide(L)'
;MLLQSIASPGHFAIVVGCFRMNRIAIVLMAGLLALAPVLRAQGDDPSEIFLKAYMTAQQGEKLERESQFSGALAKYRFAGSLLEELKKSHDGWQPAIVEYRGRKISEAILRVQSKAGTQKDLVATNPPPPAETPAPPPRR
;
A
#
# COMPACT_ATOMS: atom_id res chain seq x y z
N MET A 1 -15.50 -65.68 42.36
CA MET A 1 -15.92 -64.56 43.23
C MET A 1 -14.80 -63.54 43.26
N LEU A 2 -15.12 -62.27 42.97
CA LEU A 2 -14.62 -61.01 43.57
C LEU A 2 -13.15 -61.02 44.07
N LEU A 3 -12.25 -60.09 43.78
CA LEU A 3 -12.41 -58.65 43.58
C LEU A 3 -11.03 -58.08 43.18
N GLN A 4 -11.03 -57.07 42.28
CA GLN A 4 -10.19 -55.85 42.26
C GLN A 4 -8.86 -55.83 43.04
N SER A 5 -7.77 -55.35 42.44
CA SER A 5 -7.16 -54.09 42.91
C SER A 5 -6.08 -53.55 41.98
N ILE A 6 -6.25 -52.27 41.67
CA ILE A 6 -5.41 -51.34 40.92
C ILE A 6 -4.22 -50.90 41.78
N ALA A 7 -3.07 -50.61 41.16
CA ALA A 7 -2.33 -49.34 41.25
C ALA A 7 -0.84 -49.52 40.97
N SER A 8 -0.39 -48.96 39.84
CA SER A 8 0.95 -48.37 39.72
C SER A 8 0.78 -46.86 39.82
N PRO A 9 1.70 -46.14 40.48
CA PRO A 9 2.54 -45.27 39.67
C PRO A 9 4.01 -45.24 40.13
N GLY A 10 4.88 -45.10 39.13
CA GLY A 10 6.32 -45.11 39.27
C GLY A 10 6.92 -43.85 39.91
N HIS A 11 8.05 -44.10 40.56
CA HIS A 11 9.27 -43.30 40.68
C HIS A 11 9.17 -41.79 40.94
N PHE A 12 9.42 -41.49 42.21
CA PHE A 12 10.07 -40.30 42.75
C PHE A 12 11.18 -39.73 41.85
N ALA A 13 11.07 -38.44 41.51
CA ALA A 13 12.23 -37.58 41.28
C ALA A 13 11.94 -36.22 41.94
N ILE A 14 12.73 -35.93 42.97
CA ILE A 14 12.69 -34.74 43.81
C ILE A 14 13.48 -33.63 43.10
N VAL A 15 12.90 -32.44 42.94
CA VAL A 15 13.65 -31.19 43.11
C VAL A 15 12.76 -30.18 43.84
N VAL A 16 13.05 -30.01 45.14
CA VAL A 16 12.57 -28.92 45.98
C VAL A 16 13.46 -27.70 45.73
N GLY A 17 12.88 -26.50 45.55
CA GLY A 17 13.67 -25.27 45.55
C GLY A 17 12.92 -23.97 45.29
N CYS A 18 12.51 -23.30 46.37
CA CYS A 18 12.22 -21.86 46.49
C CYS A 18 10.97 -21.27 45.82
N PHE A 19 9.80 -21.63 46.38
CA PHE A 19 8.63 -20.74 46.39
C PHE A 19 8.86 -19.59 47.39
N ARG A 20 9.46 -18.46 46.97
CA ARG A 20 9.36 -17.20 47.72
C ARG A 20 9.50 -16.00 46.78
N MET A 21 8.48 -15.13 46.80
CA MET A 21 8.33 -13.82 46.13
C MET A 21 7.59 -13.78 44.77
N ASN A 22 6.28 -14.04 44.84
CA ASN A 22 5.29 -13.97 43.77
C ASN A 22 4.40 -12.70 43.85
N ARG A 23 4.96 -11.49 43.82
CA ARG A 23 4.15 -10.23 43.76
C ARG A 23 4.78 -9.15 42.88
N ILE A 24 6.10 -8.96 42.99
CA ILE A 24 6.83 -7.88 42.28
C ILE A 24 6.95 -8.21 40.77
N ALA A 25 7.19 -9.48 40.43
CA ALA A 25 7.26 -9.95 39.04
C ALA A 25 5.91 -9.80 38.30
N ILE A 26 4.78 -9.93 39.01
CA ILE A 26 3.44 -9.75 38.43
C ILE A 26 3.15 -8.27 38.15
N VAL A 27 3.56 -7.35 39.05
CA VAL A 27 3.37 -5.90 38.84
C VAL A 27 4.22 -5.37 37.68
N LEU A 28 5.45 -5.89 37.52
CA LEU A 28 6.31 -5.54 36.39
C LEU A 28 5.79 -6.07 35.03
N MET A 29 5.14 -7.24 35.02
CA MET A 29 4.52 -7.80 33.81
C MET A 29 3.17 -7.12 33.48
N ALA A 30 2.39 -6.74 34.50
CA ALA A 30 1.12 -6.01 34.32
C ALA A 30 1.32 -4.55 33.87
N GLY A 31 2.45 -3.92 34.22
CA GLY A 31 2.82 -2.58 33.74
C GLY A 31 3.10 -2.52 32.24
N LEU A 32 3.51 -3.63 31.61
CA LEU A 32 3.83 -3.68 30.19
C LEU A 32 2.60 -3.76 29.28
N LEU A 33 1.43 -4.14 29.83
CA LEU A 33 0.16 -4.23 29.10
C LEU A 33 -0.66 -2.93 29.15
N ALA A 34 -0.15 -1.88 29.81
CA ALA A 34 -0.77 -0.55 29.81
C ALA A 34 -0.34 0.32 28.61
N LEU A 35 0.55 -0.20 27.75
CA LEU A 35 0.99 0.44 26.52
C LEU A 35 0.45 -0.29 25.28
N ALA A 36 -0.83 -0.69 25.32
CA ALA A 36 -1.49 -1.14 24.11
C ALA A 36 -1.55 0.06 23.14
N PRO A 37 -0.92 0.01 21.95
CA PRO A 37 -1.22 1.00 20.94
C PRO A 37 -2.72 0.87 20.67
N VAL A 38 -3.46 1.95 20.86
CA VAL A 38 -4.81 2.08 20.32
C VAL A 38 -4.66 1.69 18.85
N LEU A 39 -5.23 0.55 18.46
CA LEU A 39 -5.40 0.20 17.05
C LEU A 39 -6.30 1.28 16.45
N ARG A 40 -5.69 2.41 16.05
CA ARG A 40 -6.33 3.34 15.14
C ARG A 40 -6.47 2.57 13.83
N ALA A 41 -7.70 2.49 13.34
CA ALA A 41 -7.97 1.90 12.05
C ALA A 41 -7.06 2.58 11.01
N GLN A 42 -6.23 1.79 10.31
CA GLN A 42 -5.40 2.30 9.22
C GLN A 42 -6.34 2.81 8.13
N GLY A 43 -6.47 4.12 7.98
CA GLY A 43 -7.26 4.72 6.90
C GLY A 43 -8.09 5.95 7.21
N ASP A 44 -8.15 6.41 8.47
CA ASP A 44 -8.97 7.58 8.84
C ASP A 44 -8.14 8.83 9.20
N ASP A 45 -6.81 8.78 9.02
CA ASP A 45 -5.97 9.98 9.17
C ASP A 45 -5.93 10.75 7.83
N PRO A 46 -6.44 12.00 7.77
CA PRO A 46 -6.37 12.82 6.56
C PRO A 46 -4.94 13.00 6.03
N SER A 47 -3.94 12.96 6.91
CA SER A 47 -2.53 13.10 6.52
C SER A 47 -2.05 11.93 5.65
N GLU A 48 -2.52 10.71 5.95
CA GLU A 48 -2.17 9.50 5.18
C GLU A 48 -2.84 9.50 3.80
N ILE A 49 -4.11 9.91 3.71
CA ILE A 49 -4.83 10.04 2.43
C ILE A 49 -4.12 11.07 1.55
N PHE A 50 -3.77 12.23 2.11
CA PHE A 50 -3.01 13.25 1.39
C PHE A 50 -1.64 12.74 0.94
N LEU A 51 -0.89 12.09 1.83
CA LEU A 51 0.43 11.56 1.51
C LEU A 51 0.35 10.54 0.37
N LYS A 52 -0.66 9.66 0.39
CA LYS A 52 -0.92 8.70 -0.68
C LYS A 52 -1.23 9.39 -2.00
N ALA A 53 -2.05 10.45 -1.98
CA ALA A 53 -2.34 11.25 -3.16
C ALA A 53 -1.06 11.88 -3.73
N TYR A 54 -0.24 12.49 -2.87
CA TYR A 54 1.03 13.11 -3.26
C TYR A 54 2.01 12.11 -3.88
N MET A 55 2.23 10.97 -3.22
CA MET A 55 3.13 9.92 -3.74
C MET A 55 2.62 9.33 -5.05
N THR A 56 1.29 9.19 -5.19
CA THR A 56 0.68 8.75 -6.45
C THR A 56 0.92 9.76 -7.56
N ALA A 57 0.77 11.06 -7.29
CA ALA A 57 1.08 12.11 -8.27
C ALA A 57 2.56 12.09 -8.66
N GLN A 58 3.48 11.89 -7.71
CA GLN A 58 4.92 11.74 -7.97
C GLN A 58 5.23 10.54 -8.87
N GLN A 59 4.52 9.41 -8.71
CA GLN A 59 4.62 8.29 -9.65
C GLN A 59 4.13 8.66 -11.05
N GLY A 60 3.06 9.46 -11.15
CA GLY A 60 2.56 10.01 -12.41
C GLY A 60 3.61 10.89 -13.11
N GLU A 61 4.27 11.78 -12.36
CA GLU A 61 5.37 12.62 -12.88
C GLU A 61 6.54 11.79 -13.39
N LYS A 62 6.90 10.71 -12.67
CA LYS A 62 7.94 9.78 -13.12
C LYS A 62 7.57 9.14 -14.46
N LEU A 63 6.35 8.62 -14.58
CA LEU A 63 5.86 8.00 -15.82
C LEU A 63 5.75 9.02 -16.96
N GLU A 64 5.36 10.26 -16.67
CA GLU A 64 5.33 11.34 -17.67
C GLU A 64 6.73 11.62 -18.22
N ARG A 65 7.77 11.64 -17.38
CA ARG A 65 9.16 11.80 -17.82
C ARG A 65 9.65 10.63 -18.67
N GLU A 66 9.14 9.43 -18.41
CA GLU A 66 9.43 8.21 -19.17
C GLU A 66 8.58 8.10 -20.45
N SER A 67 7.82 9.13 -20.83
CA SER A 67 6.89 9.13 -21.97
C SER A 67 5.80 8.05 -21.90
N GLN A 68 5.55 7.49 -20.71
CA GLN A 68 4.49 6.53 -20.45
C GLN A 68 3.19 7.27 -20.11
N PHE A 69 2.66 8.02 -21.07
CA PHE A 69 1.57 8.98 -20.82
C PHE A 69 0.25 8.32 -20.37
N SER A 70 -0.06 7.11 -20.84
CA SER A 70 -1.25 6.36 -20.38
C SER A 70 -1.15 6.01 -18.89
N GLY A 71 0.00 5.49 -18.45
CA GLY A 71 0.27 5.17 -17.05
C GLY A 71 0.31 6.43 -16.17
N ALA A 72 0.96 7.49 -16.64
CA ALA A 72 1.02 8.77 -15.94
C ALA A 72 -0.38 9.33 -15.69
N LEU A 73 -1.24 9.31 -16.71
CA LEU A 73 -2.61 9.79 -16.64
C LEU A 73 -3.48 8.98 -15.67
N ALA A 74 -3.31 7.65 -15.63
CA ALA A 74 -3.98 6.81 -14.64
C ALA A 74 -3.57 7.19 -13.20
N LYS A 75 -2.26 7.41 -12.96
CA LYS A 75 -1.75 7.83 -11.64
C LYS A 75 -2.29 9.20 -11.23
N TYR A 76 -2.25 10.20 -12.12
CA TYR A 76 -2.78 11.52 -11.79
C TYR A 76 -4.29 11.51 -11.49
N ARG A 77 -5.08 10.73 -12.23
CA ARG A 77 -6.52 10.58 -11.94
C ARG A 77 -6.77 9.94 -10.58
N PHE A 78 -6.00 8.92 -10.24
CA PHE A 78 -6.12 8.29 -8.92
C PHE A 78 -5.68 9.22 -7.79
N ALA A 79 -4.62 10.00 -7.99
CA ALA A 79 -4.22 11.04 -7.04
C ALA A 79 -5.32 12.09 -6.84
N GLY A 80 -5.99 12.51 -7.92
CA GLY A 80 -7.14 13.40 -7.87
C GLY A 80 -8.31 12.83 -7.06
N SER A 81 -8.66 11.55 -7.28
CA SER A 81 -9.73 10.91 -6.50
C SER A 81 -9.42 10.81 -5.01
N LEU A 82 -8.15 10.63 -4.63
CA LEU A 82 -7.74 10.62 -3.23
C LEU A 82 -7.87 12.01 -2.57
N LEU A 83 -7.57 13.09 -3.30
CA LEU A 83 -7.79 14.45 -2.79
C LEU A 83 -9.28 14.80 -2.69
N GLU A 84 -10.11 14.32 -3.62
CA GLU A 84 -11.56 14.51 -3.52
C GLU A 84 -12.17 13.69 -2.38
N GLU A 85 -11.65 12.48 -2.11
CA GLU A 85 -12.03 11.71 -0.93
C GLU A 85 -11.65 12.46 0.35
N LEU A 86 -10.40 12.93 0.44
CA LEU A 86 -9.90 13.72 1.57
C LEU A 86 -10.79 14.94 1.86
N LYS A 87 -11.21 15.67 0.82
CA LYS A 87 -12.11 16.82 0.97
C LYS A 87 -13.50 16.43 1.46
N LYS A 88 -13.99 15.25 1.08
CA LYS A 88 -15.32 14.76 1.48
C LYS A 88 -15.33 14.23 2.90
N SER A 89 -14.32 13.45 3.29
CA SER A 89 -14.25 12.81 4.61
C SER A 89 -13.69 13.75 5.68
N HIS A 90 -12.82 14.70 5.31
CA HIS A 90 -12.17 15.63 6.22
C HIS A 90 -12.22 17.07 5.70
N ASP A 91 -13.42 17.63 5.67
CA ASP A 91 -13.62 19.02 5.25
C ASP A 91 -12.81 20.00 6.13
N GLY A 92 -12.24 21.03 5.50
CA GLY A 92 -11.40 22.01 6.18
C GLY A 92 -9.99 21.52 6.55
N TRP A 93 -9.59 20.28 6.22
CA TRP A 93 -8.22 19.83 6.40
C TRP A 93 -7.28 20.52 5.38
N GLN A 94 -6.39 21.38 5.89
CA GLN A 94 -5.36 22.09 5.13
C GLN A 94 -5.79 22.54 3.71
N PRO A 95 -6.88 23.34 3.60
CA PRO A 95 -7.55 23.61 2.33
C PRO A 95 -6.62 24.21 1.28
N ALA A 96 -5.73 25.12 1.69
CA ALA A 96 -4.76 25.76 0.80
C ALA A 96 -3.80 24.74 0.14
N ILE A 97 -3.35 23.73 0.88
CA ILE A 97 -2.42 22.71 0.36
C ILE A 97 -3.17 21.74 -0.55
N VAL A 98 -4.35 21.29 -0.12
CA VAL A 98 -5.19 20.38 -0.91
C VAL A 98 -5.60 21.03 -2.24
N GLU A 99 -6.02 22.29 -2.21
CA GLU A 99 -6.35 23.06 -3.40
C GLU A 99 -5.15 23.24 -4.32
N TYR A 100 -3.99 23.63 -3.77
CA TYR A 100 -2.76 23.76 -4.54
C TYR A 100 -2.41 22.44 -5.25
N ARG A 101 -2.39 21.32 -4.52
CA ARG A 101 -2.08 20.01 -5.09
C ARG A 101 -3.12 19.54 -6.08
N GLY A 102 -4.41 19.77 -5.80
CA GLY A 102 -5.51 19.47 -6.72
C GLY A 102 -5.33 20.19 -8.05
N ARG A 103 -5.02 21.50 -8.01
CA ARG A 103 -4.72 22.28 -9.21
C ARG A 103 -3.50 21.75 -9.97
N LYS A 104 -2.39 21.45 -9.26
CA LYS A 104 -1.18 20.87 -9.90
C LYS A 104 -1.48 19.55 -10.61
N ILE A 105 -2.29 18.68 -10.01
CA ILE A 105 -2.70 17.40 -10.61
C ILE A 105 -3.58 17.64 -11.84
N SER A 106 -4.58 18.53 -11.76
CA SER A 106 -5.44 18.87 -12.90
C SER A 106 -4.65 19.44 -14.08
N GLU A 107 -3.71 20.35 -13.83
CA GLU A 107 -2.78 20.87 -14.84
C GLU A 107 -1.97 19.72 -15.48
N ALA A 108 -1.51 18.76 -14.69
CA ALA A 108 -0.75 17.62 -15.19
C ALA A 108 -1.59 16.67 -16.05
N ILE A 109 -2.84 16.41 -15.65
CA ILE A 109 -3.78 15.60 -16.44
C ILE A 109 -3.97 16.21 -17.83
N LEU A 110 -4.19 17.52 -17.92
CA LEU A 110 -4.36 18.21 -19.20
C LEU A 110 -3.09 18.10 -20.07
N ARG A 111 -1.91 18.40 -19.51
CA ARG A 111 -0.64 18.26 -20.25
C ARG A 111 -0.42 16.85 -20.77
N VAL A 112 -0.62 15.84 -19.93
CA VAL A 112 -0.38 14.44 -20.31
C VAL A 112 -1.41 13.95 -21.32
N GLN A 113 -2.67 14.38 -21.22
CA GLN A 113 -3.68 14.09 -22.25
C GLN A 113 -3.27 14.63 -23.62
N SER A 114 -2.81 15.88 -23.69
CA SER A 114 -2.33 16.47 -24.94
C SER A 114 -1.14 15.69 -25.50
N LYS A 115 -0.13 15.37 -24.67
CA LYS A 115 1.04 14.57 -25.09
C LYS A 115 0.67 13.17 -25.57
N ALA A 116 -0.27 12.50 -24.88
CA ALA A 116 -0.76 11.18 -25.27
C ALA A 116 -1.49 11.21 -26.62
N GLY A 117 -2.28 12.26 -26.87
CA GLY A 117 -2.92 12.48 -28.17
C GLY A 117 -1.89 12.64 -29.29
N THR A 118 -0.92 13.53 -29.11
CA THR A 118 0.17 13.72 -30.08
C THR A 118 0.94 12.42 -30.34
N GLN A 119 1.29 11.66 -29.30
CA GLN A 119 1.99 10.38 -29.47
C GLN A 119 1.15 9.38 -30.28
N LYS A 120 -0.16 9.31 -30.02
CA LYS A 120 -1.07 8.43 -30.77
C LYS A 120 -1.15 8.82 -32.25
N ASP A 121 -1.23 10.10 -32.56
CA ASP A 121 -1.28 10.59 -33.94
C ASP A 121 0.03 10.34 -34.71
N LEU A 122 1.17 10.49 -34.04
CA LEU A 122 2.48 10.17 -34.60
C LEU A 122 2.62 8.67 -34.93
N VAL A 123 2.12 7.79 -34.06
CA VAL A 123 2.11 6.34 -34.30
C VAL A 123 1.14 5.98 -35.43
N ALA A 124 0.00 6.66 -35.55
CA ALA A 124 -0.97 6.42 -36.62
C ALA A 124 -0.48 6.89 -38.00
N THR A 125 0.32 7.97 -38.04
CA THR A 125 0.84 8.56 -39.29
C THR A 125 2.07 7.82 -39.84
N ASN A 126 2.71 6.97 -39.03
CA ASN A 126 3.84 6.15 -39.46
C ASN A 126 3.35 4.71 -39.68
N PRO A 127 2.95 4.33 -40.91
CA PRO A 127 2.48 2.97 -41.16
C PRO A 127 3.59 1.97 -40.79
N PRO A 128 3.26 0.85 -40.14
CA PRO A 128 4.24 -0.18 -39.84
C PRO A 128 4.93 -0.60 -41.16
N PRO A 129 6.25 -0.85 -41.15
CA PRO A 129 6.94 -1.39 -42.33
C PRO A 129 6.16 -2.58 -42.87
N PRO A 130 6.00 -2.73 -44.20
CA PRO A 130 5.36 -3.91 -44.77
C PRO A 130 5.99 -5.14 -44.12
N ALA A 131 5.18 -5.97 -43.46
CA ALA A 131 5.64 -7.19 -42.83
C ALA A 131 6.49 -7.94 -43.85
N GLU A 132 7.79 -8.07 -43.57
CA GLU A 132 8.69 -8.88 -44.38
C GLU A 132 8.06 -10.26 -44.45
N THR A 133 7.57 -10.60 -45.65
CA THR A 133 7.07 -11.92 -45.95
C THR A 133 8.23 -12.88 -45.64
N PRO A 134 8.06 -13.89 -44.77
CA PRO A 134 9.16 -14.79 -44.43
C PRO A 134 9.76 -15.34 -45.72
N ALA A 135 11.03 -15.00 -45.97
CA ALA A 135 11.73 -15.50 -47.14
C ALA A 135 11.65 -17.04 -47.15
N PRO A 136 11.32 -17.67 -48.28
CA PRO A 136 11.18 -19.12 -48.33
C PRO A 136 12.49 -19.79 -47.88
N PRO A 137 12.41 -20.86 -47.08
CA PRO A 137 13.59 -21.49 -46.50
C PRO A 137 14.51 -22.03 -47.61
N PRO A 138 15.85 -21.90 -47.46
CA PRO A 138 16.79 -22.39 -48.45
C PRO A 138 16.68 -23.92 -48.56
N ARG A 139 16.45 -24.43 -49.78
CA ARG A 139 16.54 -25.86 -50.07
C ARG A 139 18.01 -26.29 -49.91
N ARG A 140 18.28 -27.12 -48.90
CA ARG A 140 19.48 -27.94 -48.81
C ARG A 140 19.28 -29.26 -49.51
#